data_AF-A0A2G5B2L1-F1
#
_entry.id   AF-A0A2G5B2L1-F1
#
_cell.length_a   1.000
_cell.length_b   1.000
_cell.length_c   1.000
_cell.angle_alpha   90.00
_cell.angle_beta   90.00
_cell.angle_gamma   90.00
#
_symmetry.space_group_name_H-M   'P 1'
#
loop_
_entity.id
_entity.type
_entity.pdbx_description
1 polymer ?
#
loop_
_entity_poly.entity_id
_entity_poly.type
_entity_poly.pdbx_seq_one_letter_code
_entity_poly.pdbx_strand_id
1 'polypeptide(L)'
;MASVREIIEIGARAAMQIDDIDSTSVFYEWYLKCGGTYPGYNKFLAEVLTKLGRQEQALEQYIEYLKQRRQDAVIWESIGTTLVEISQSPLDGANTHEALQRLALASFCRSHLIIEGCKNWKDVDFALRRKQIQSDRLLQSALNAADLLGVCVNMDNTVWQQIQSSSSTNQLSLPKIYCHLPDMLCSSVKWIVSQLLHTPYDDDTFNGTNGNDEKSVSEL
;
A
#
# COMPACT_ATOMS: atom_id res chain seq x y z
N MET A 1 -21.52 -22.39 5.90
CA MET A 1 -22.53 -21.41 5.46
C MET A 1 -21.82 -20.07 5.40
N ALA A 2 -21.88 -19.35 4.27
CA ALA A 2 -21.24 -18.04 4.16
C ALA A 2 -21.97 -17.02 5.05
N SER A 3 -21.23 -16.16 5.71
CA SER A 3 -21.77 -15.03 6.46
C SER A 3 -22.35 -13.97 5.51
N VAL A 4 -23.27 -13.14 6.03
CA VAL A 4 -23.85 -12.02 5.27
C VAL A 4 -22.76 -11.11 4.69
N ARG A 5 -21.71 -10.87 5.49
CA ARG A 5 -20.55 -10.11 5.06
C ARG A 5 -19.84 -10.74 3.86
N GLU A 6 -19.53 -12.03 3.91
CA GLU A 6 -18.86 -12.72 2.80
C GLU A 6 -19.69 -12.69 1.53
N ILE A 7 -21.02 -12.82 1.65
CA ILE A 7 -21.94 -12.70 0.50
C ILE A 7 -21.85 -11.30 -0.13
N ILE A 8 -21.84 -10.25 0.69
CA ILE A 8 -21.66 -8.86 0.22
C ILE A 8 -20.29 -8.66 -0.43
N GLU A 9 -19.21 -9.19 0.15
CA GLU A 9 -17.86 -9.10 -0.44
C GLU A 9 -17.79 -9.77 -1.81
N ILE A 10 -18.39 -10.95 -1.95
CA ILE A 10 -18.44 -11.69 -3.22
C ILE A 10 -19.23 -10.88 -4.25
N GLY A 11 -20.40 -10.34 -3.86
CA GLY A 11 -21.23 -9.50 -4.73
C GLY A 11 -20.49 -8.25 -5.22
N ALA A 12 -19.83 -7.54 -4.31
CA ALA A 12 -19.03 -6.35 -4.66
C ALA A 12 -17.88 -6.71 -5.61
N ARG A 13 -17.16 -7.81 -5.36
CA ARG A 13 -16.07 -8.26 -6.24
C ARG A 13 -16.57 -8.59 -7.64
N ALA A 14 -17.72 -9.25 -7.75
CA ALA A 14 -18.34 -9.52 -9.04
C ALA A 14 -18.74 -8.22 -9.77
N ALA A 15 -19.37 -7.27 -9.07
CA ALA A 15 -19.73 -5.96 -9.64
C ALA A 15 -18.50 -5.17 -10.12
N MET A 16 -17.45 -5.09 -9.29
CA MET A 16 -16.18 -4.44 -9.64
C MET A 16 -15.49 -5.10 -10.84
N GLN A 17 -15.65 -6.41 -11.03
CA GLN A 17 -15.05 -7.14 -12.15
C GLN A 17 -15.72 -6.83 -13.49
N ILE A 18 -17.02 -6.49 -13.48
CA ILE A 18 -17.79 -6.12 -14.68
C ILE A 18 -17.95 -4.59 -14.83
N ASP A 19 -17.25 -3.81 -14.00
CA ASP A 19 -17.30 -2.34 -13.96
C ASP A 19 -18.70 -1.77 -13.71
N ASP A 20 -19.54 -2.51 -12.98
CA ASP A 20 -20.86 -2.04 -12.55
C ASP A 20 -20.70 -1.17 -11.28
N ILE A 21 -20.47 0.13 -11.52
CA ILE A 21 -20.25 1.13 -10.47
C ILE A 21 -21.47 1.30 -9.56
N ASP A 22 -22.69 1.20 -10.11
CA ASP A 22 -23.92 1.37 -9.36
C ASP A 22 -24.08 0.22 -8.34
N SER A 23 -23.94 -1.02 -8.79
CA SER A 23 -23.96 -2.19 -7.89
C SER A 23 -22.80 -2.15 -6.89
N THR A 24 -21.61 -1.73 -7.32
CA THR A 24 -20.45 -1.59 -6.42
C THR A 24 -20.75 -0.60 -5.29
N SER A 25 -21.41 0.52 -5.59
CA SER A 25 -21.82 1.52 -4.59
C SER A 25 -22.85 0.96 -3.61
N VAL A 26 -23.84 0.19 -4.10
CA VAL A 26 -24.83 -0.47 -3.24
C VAL A 26 -24.15 -1.47 -2.28
N PHE A 27 -23.24 -2.30 -2.80
CA PHE A 27 -22.52 -3.25 -1.96
C PHE A 27 -21.61 -2.54 -0.94
N TYR A 28 -20.98 -1.43 -1.31
CA TYR A 28 -20.20 -0.60 -0.39
C TYR A 28 -21.04 -0.15 0.80
N GLU A 29 -22.24 0.41 0.56
CA GLU A 29 -23.14 0.86 1.62
C GLU A 29 -23.58 -0.28 2.53
N TRP A 30 -23.88 -1.45 1.96
CA TRP A 30 -24.24 -2.64 2.74
C TRP A 30 -23.06 -3.14 3.57
N TYR A 31 -21.86 -3.10 3.01
CA TYR A 31 -20.65 -3.53 3.69
C TYR A 31 -20.28 -2.61 4.86
N LEU A 32 -20.47 -1.29 4.71
CA LEU A 32 -20.32 -0.34 5.82
C LEU A 32 -21.24 -0.68 6.99
N LYS A 33 -22.49 -1.06 6.73
CA LYS A 33 -23.46 -1.46 7.77
C LYS A 33 -23.05 -2.71 8.53
N CYS A 34 -22.26 -3.60 7.92
CA CYS A 34 -21.72 -4.76 8.63
C CYS A 34 -20.69 -4.36 9.69
N GLY A 35 -19.96 -3.26 9.47
CA GLY A 35 -18.87 -2.82 10.32
C GLY A 35 -17.69 -3.80 10.38
N GLY A 36 -16.59 -3.35 10.98
CA GLY A 36 -15.42 -4.20 11.20
C GLY A 36 -14.22 -3.39 11.71
N THR A 37 -13.39 -4.02 12.52
CA THR A 37 -12.13 -3.43 13.03
C THR A 37 -10.89 -4.23 12.61
N TYR A 38 -11.08 -5.32 11.87
CA TYR A 38 -10.01 -6.21 11.48
C TYR A 38 -9.40 -5.83 10.13
N PRO A 39 -8.14 -6.22 9.83
CA PRO A 39 -7.43 -5.76 8.64
C PRO A 39 -8.19 -6.04 7.35
N GLY A 40 -8.70 -7.26 7.17
CA GLY A 40 -9.45 -7.63 5.97
C GLY A 40 -10.64 -6.71 5.64
N TYR A 41 -11.25 -6.08 6.64
CA TYR A 41 -12.29 -5.05 6.43
C TYR A 41 -11.74 -3.81 5.73
N ASN A 42 -10.68 -3.21 6.28
CA ASN A 42 -10.08 -1.99 5.73
C ASN A 42 -9.48 -2.23 4.34
N LYS A 43 -8.83 -3.39 4.13
CA LYS A 43 -8.31 -3.76 2.81
C LYS A 43 -9.42 -3.81 1.76
N PHE A 44 -10.51 -4.51 2.05
CA PHE A 44 -11.61 -4.63 1.12
C PHE A 44 -12.30 -3.28 0.87
N LEU A 45 -12.52 -2.48 1.91
CA LEU A 45 -13.05 -1.12 1.74
C LEU A 45 -12.17 -0.26 0.84
N ALA A 46 -10.85 -0.33 1.01
CA ALA A 46 -9.92 0.41 0.17
C ALA A 46 -10.03 0.01 -1.31
N GLU A 47 -10.09 -1.31 -1.60
CA GLU A 47 -10.28 -1.84 -2.97
C GLU A 47 -11.58 -1.30 -3.61
N VAL A 48 -12.68 -1.32 -2.86
CA VAL A 48 -13.99 -0.81 -3.32
C VAL A 48 -13.96 0.69 -3.53
N LEU A 49 -13.36 1.46 -2.62
CA LEU A 49 -13.23 2.91 -2.72
C LEU A 49 -12.39 3.33 -3.92
N THR A 50 -11.28 2.64 -4.19
CA THR A 50 -10.48 2.86 -5.41
C THR A 50 -11.36 2.67 -6.65
N LYS A 51 -12.17 1.61 -6.70
CA LYS A 51 -13.08 1.36 -7.83
C LYS A 51 -14.18 2.40 -7.99
N LEU A 52 -14.65 2.98 -6.90
CA LEU A 52 -15.62 4.08 -6.90
C LEU A 52 -14.98 5.45 -7.21
N GLY A 53 -13.68 5.52 -7.51
CA GLY A 53 -12.98 6.79 -7.77
C GLY A 53 -12.84 7.67 -6.52
N ARG A 54 -12.79 7.06 -5.33
CA ARG A 54 -12.64 7.75 -4.04
C ARG A 54 -11.26 7.50 -3.45
N GLN A 55 -10.23 7.91 -4.19
CA GLN A 55 -8.82 7.58 -3.89
C GLN A 55 -8.37 8.05 -2.51
N GLU A 56 -8.80 9.23 -2.08
CA GLU A 56 -8.38 9.82 -0.80
C GLU A 56 -8.88 8.98 0.39
N GLN A 57 -10.13 8.53 0.33
CA GLN A 57 -10.71 7.62 1.32
C GLN A 57 -10.08 6.22 1.23
N ALA A 58 -9.78 5.73 0.04
CA ALA A 58 -9.08 4.46 -0.14
C ALA A 58 -7.70 4.47 0.54
N LEU A 59 -6.98 5.59 0.42
CA LEU A 59 -5.68 5.79 1.05
C LEU A 59 -5.76 5.67 2.58
N GLU A 60 -6.77 6.28 3.20
CA GLU A 60 -7.01 6.15 4.64
C GLU A 60 -7.23 4.69 5.05
N GLN A 61 -8.03 3.95 4.29
CA GLN A 61 -8.31 2.54 4.57
C GLN A 61 -7.07 1.64 4.39
N TYR A 62 -6.23 1.89 3.38
CA TYR A 62 -4.94 1.20 3.26
C TYR A 62 -4.03 1.48 4.46
N ILE A 63 -4.04 2.70 5.00
CA ILE A 63 -3.26 3.05 6.19
C ILE A 63 -3.80 2.34 7.44
N GLU A 64 -5.12 2.33 7.65
CA GLU A 64 -5.72 1.58 8.76
C GLU A 64 -5.42 0.08 8.68
N TYR A 65 -5.32 -0.47 7.46
CA TYR A 65 -4.83 -1.83 7.25
C TYR A 65 -3.36 -1.99 7.66
N LEU A 66 -2.47 -1.13 7.15
CA LEU A 66 -1.03 -1.25 7.38
C LEU A 66 -0.63 -0.99 8.84
N LYS A 67 -1.43 -0.24 9.62
CA LYS A 67 -1.24 -0.13 11.07
C LYS A 67 -1.17 -1.50 11.76
N GLN A 68 -1.91 -2.48 11.24
CA GLN A 68 -1.95 -3.86 11.76
C GLN A 68 -1.04 -4.83 10.96
N ARG A 69 -0.82 -4.57 9.67
CA ARG A 69 -0.07 -5.44 8.74
C ARG A 69 0.99 -4.65 7.96
N ARG A 70 1.97 -4.10 8.66
CA ARG A 70 2.95 -3.12 8.11
C ARG A 70 3.76 -3.60 6.89
N GLN A 71 3.96 -4.91 6.76
CA GLN A 71 4.80 -5.53 5.73
C GLN A 71 3.97 -6.17 4.59
N ASP A 72 2.78 -5.65 4.30
CA ASP A 72 2.00 -6.12 3.15
C ASP A 72 2.43 -5.37 1.89
N ALA A 73 3.24 -6.01 1.06
CA ALA A 73 3.76 -5.44 -0.18
C ALA A 73 2.64 -5.01 -1.13
N VAL A 74 1.56 -5.79 -1.23
CA VAL A 74 0.47 -5.49 -2.17
C VAL A 74 -0.20 -4.17 -1.79
N ILE A 75 -0.33 -3.89 -0.50
CA ILE A 75 -0.94 -2.64 -0.04
C ILE A 75 -0.01 -1.45 -0.26
N TRP A 76 1.30 -1.61 -0.08
CA TRP A 76 2.27 -0.57 -0.45
C TRP A 76 2.24 -0.25 -1.95
N GLU A 77 2.06 -1.26 -2.80
CA GLU A 77 1.83 -1.07 -4.23
C GLU A 77 0.54 -0.30 -4.50
N SER A 78 -0.57 -0.70 -3.88
CA SER A 78 -1.86 -0.02 -4.01
C SER A 78 -1.81 1.43 -3.56
N ILE A 79 -1.08 1.74 -2.49
CA ILE A 79 -0.81 3.12 -2.05
C ILE A 79 -0.07 3.89 -3.15
N GLY A 80 0.99 3.31 -3.72
CA GLY A 80 1.74 3.93 -4.81
C GLY A 80 0.85 4.28 -6.00
N THR A 81 0.04 3.32 -6.48
CA THR A 81 -0.91 3.55 -7.58
C THR A 81 -1.93 4.63 -7.22
N THR A 82 -2.52 4.57 -6.03
CA THR A 82 -3.50 5.55 -5.56
C THR A 82 -2.91 6.96 -5.53
N LEU A 83 -1.66 7.11 -5.08
CA LEU A 83 -0.96 8.41 -5.06
C LEU A 83 -0.69 8.95 -6.47
N VAL A 84 -0.37 8.08 -7.44
CA VAL A 84 -0.24 8.49 -8.85
C VAL A 84 -1.57 9.01 -9.37
N GLU A 85 -2.67 8.31 -9.13
CA GLU A 85 -4.02 8.72 -9.58
C GLU A 85 -4.44 10.06 -8.95
N ILE A 86 -4.20 10.24 -7.65
CA ILE A 86 -4.44 11.52 -6.96
C ILE A 86 -3.59 12.61 -7.59
N SER A 87 -2.32 12.33 -7.91
CA SER A 87 -1.43 13.29 -8.58
C SER A 87 -1.81 13.57 -10.04
N GLN A 88 -2.74 12.85 -10.65
CA GLN A 88 -3.23 13.14 -12.00
C GLN A 88 -4.53 13.95 -11.97
N SER A 89 -5.21 13.96 -10.83
CA SER A 89 -6.41 14.78 -10.61
C SER A 89 -6.03 16.27 -10.53
N PRO A 90 -6.93 17.20 -10.88
CA PRO A 90 -6.66 18.63 -10.80
C PRO A 90 -6.49 19.05 -9.33
N LEU A 91 -5.26 19.02 -8.85
CA LEU A 91 -4.86 19.52 -7.54
C LEU A 91 -4.29 20.93 -7.69
N ASP A 92 -4.44 21.72 -6.64
CA ASP A 92 -3.86 23.05 -6.61
C ASP A 92 -2.34 22.97 -6.37
N GLY A 93 -1.57 23.24 -7.43
CA GLY A 93 -0.14 23.53 -7.36
C GLY A 93 0.79 22.40 -7.82
N ALA A 94 1.71 22.74 -8.74
CA ALA A 94 2.70 21.82 -9.31
C ALA A 94 3.56 21.09 -8.26
N ASN A 95 3.85 21.74 -7.13
CA ASN A 95 4.61 21.14 -6.04
C ASN A 95 3.90 19.96 -5.37
N THR A 96 2.56 19.99 -5.32
CA THR A 96 1.73 18.92 -4.74
C THR A 96 1.79 17.67 -5.61
N HIS A 97 1.72 17.85 -6.92
CA HIS A 97 1.86 16.77 -7.90
C HIS A 97 3.22 16.06 -7.77
N GLU A 98 4.31 16.82 -7.77
CA GLU A 98 5.66 16.26 -7.65
C GLU A 98 5.84 15.50 -6.32
N ALA A 99 5.36 16.07 -5.20
CA ALA A 99 5.47 15.44 -3.90
C ALA A 99 4.71 14.11 -3.82
N LEU A 100 3.50 14.06 -4.38
CA LEU A 100 2.69 12.83 -4.43
C LEU A 100 3.34 11.75 -5.31
N GLN A 101 3.92 12.14 -6.45
CA GLN A 101 4.65 11.21 -7.32
C GLN A 101 5.91 10.67 -6.65
N ARG A 102 6.65 11.49 -5.90
CA ARG A 102 7.79 11.02 -5.09
C ARG A 102 7.37 10.03 -4.02
N LEU A 103 6.24 10.27 -3.36
CA LEU A 103 5.67 9.34 -2.37
C LEU A 103 5.19 8.04 -3.02
N ALA A 104 4.61 8.13 -4.23
CA ALA A 104 4.20 6.96 -4.99
C ALA A 104 5.41 6.08 -5.32
N LEU A 105 6.47 6.68 -5.86
CA LEU A 105 7.74 6.01 -6.14
C LEU A 105 8.28 5.31 -4.88
N ALA A 106 8.37 6.02 -3.77
CA ALA A 106 8.85 5.46 -2.52
C ALA A 106 7.98 4.29 -2.01
N SER A 107 6.66 4.34 -2.24
CA SER A 107 5.74 3.27 -1.89
C SER A 107 5.95 2.02 -2.77
N PHE A 108 6.21 2.19 -4.07
CA PHE A 108 6.58 1.07 -4.96
C PHE A 108 7.92 0.45 -4.55
N CYS A 109 8.92 1.27 -4.23
CA CYS A 109 10.21 0.77 -3.73
C CYS A 109 10.05 0.02 -2.41
N ARG A 110 9.21 0.54 -1.50
CA ARG A 110 8.90 -0.16 -0.24
C ARG A 110 8.25 -1.52 -0.50
N SER A 111 7.27 -1.58 -1.39
CA SER A 111 6.63 -2.83 -1.80
C SER A 111 7.65 -3.83 -2.35
N HIS A 112 8.54 -3.38 -3.24
CA HIS A 112 9.59 -4.21 -3.83
C HIS A 112 10.54 -4.76 -2.76
N LEU A 113 11.02 -3.91 -1.85
CA LEU A 113 11.91 -4.32 -0.75
C LEU A 113 11.27 -5.37 0.17
N ILE A 114 9.97 -5.27 0.44
CA ILE A 114 9.25 -6.28 1.23
C ILE A 114 9.24 -7.63 0.51
N ILE A 115 8.96 -7.64 -0.81
CA ILE A 115 8.94 -8.88 -1.59
C ILE A 115 10.33 -9.51 -1.66
N GLU A 116 11.35 -8.70 -1.93
CA GLU A 116 12.73 -9.18 -1.98
C GLU A 116 13.18 -9.74 -0.63
N GLY A 117 12.75 -9.09 0.45
CA GLY A 117 13.02 -9.46 1.83
C GLY A 117 12.34 -10.72 2.35
N CYS A 118 11.28 -11.18 1.71
CA CYS A 118 10.59 -12.37 2.13
C CYS A 118 11.50 -13.60 1.99
N LYS A 119 11.97 -14.15 3.12
CA LYS A 119 12.78 -15.39 3.16
C LYS A 119 11.93 -16.67 3.03
N ASN A 120 10.61 -16.55 3.17
CA ASN A 120 9.66 -17.68 3.26
C ASN A 120 9.12 -18.18 1.92
N TRP A 121 9.63 -17.68 0.79
CA TRP A 121 9.32 -18.31 -0.50
C TRP A 121 10.05 -19.65 -0.50
N LYS A 122 9.30 -20.73 -0.28
CA LYS A 122 9.84 -22.09 -0.42
C LYS A 122 10.52 -22.20 -1.79
N ASP A 123 11.59 -23.00 -1.86
CA ASP A 123 12.32 -23.36 -3.10
C ASP A 123 11.45 -24.21 -4.05
N VAL A 124 10.29 -23.65 -4.41
CA VAL A 124 9.32 -24.19 -5.33
C VAL A 124 9.32 -23.22 -6.50
N ASP A 125 9.67 -23.70 -7.69
CA ASP A 125 9.81 -22.88 -8.90
C ASP A 125 8.63 -21.94 -9.16
N PHE A 126 7.40 -22.42 -8.87
CA PHE A 126 6.19 -21.62 -8.98
C PHE A 126 6.19 -20.40 -8.06
N ALA A 127 6.65 -20.56 -6.81
CA ALA A 127 6.73 -19.48 -5.84
C ALA A 127 7.78 -18.45 -6.29
N LEU A 128 8.98 -18.90 -6.67
CA LEU A 128 10.04 -18.04 -7.20
C LEU A 128 9.59 -17.29 -8.46
N ARG A 129 8.92 -17.96 -9.40
CA ARG A 129 8.37 -17.31 -10.61
C ARG A 129 7.34 -16.24 -10.25
N ARG A 130 6.44 -16.50 -9.30
CA ARG A 130 5.47 -15.48 -8.85
C ARG A 130 6.15 -14.30 -8.16
N LYS A 131 7.17 -14.55 -7.34
CA LYS A 131 8.01 -13.49 -6.75
C LYS A 131 8.60 -12.61 -7.84
N GLN A 132 9.25 -13.22 -8.84
CA GLN A 132 9.88 -12.50 -9.94
C GLN A 132 8.88 -11.65 -10.72
N ILE A 133 7.75 -12.22 -11.13
CA ILE A 133 6.71 -11.48 -11.87
C ILE A 133 6.21 -10.27 -11.07
N GLN A 134 6.02 -10.43 -9.76
CA GLN A 134 5.58 -9.34 -8.90
C GLN A 134 6.66 -8.28 -8.72
N SER A 135 7.92 -8.69 -8.56
CA SER A 135 9.08 -7.81 -8.46
C SER A 135 9.28 -7.00 -9.75
N ASP A 136 9.23 -7.65 -10.91
CA ASP A 136 9.33 -7.01 -12.23
C ASP A 136 8.21 -5.98 -12.46
N ARG A 137 6.97 -6.32 -12.07
CA ARG A 137 5.84 -5.40 -12.17
C ARG A 137 6.06 -4.14 -11.33
N LEU A 138 6.51 -4.31 -10.08
CA LEU A 138 6.79 -3.19 -9.18
C LEU A 138 7.95 -2.33 -9.67
N LEU A 139 8.98 -2.96 -10.22
CA LEU A 139 10.08 -2.27 -10.87
C LEU A 139 9.55 -1.39 -12.01
N GLN A 140 8.68 -1.93 -12.86
CA GLN A 140 8.07 -1.15 -13.94
C GLN A 140 7.22 0.01 -13.40
N SER A 141 6.42 -0.21 -12.35
CA SER A 141 5.64 0.86 -11.71
C SER A 141 6.52 1.97 -11.13
N ALA A 142 7.64 1.59 -10.49
CA ALA A 142 8.62 2.54 -9.97
C ALA A 142 9.30 3.32 -11.11
N LEU A 143 9.72 2.65 -12.18
CA LEU A 143 10.31 3.30 -13.36
C LEU A 143 9.34 4.28 -14.01
N ASN A 144 8.08 3.90 -14.19
CA ASN A 144 7.06 4.82 -14.72
C ASN A 144 6.87 6.05 -13.83
N ALA A 145 6.85 5.88 -12.50
CA ALA A 145 6.76 6.99 -11.56
C ALA A 145 8.02 7.87 -11.57
N ALA A 146 9.19 7.28 -11.77
CA ALA A 146 10.47 7.97 -11.88
C ALA A 146 10.57 8.80 -13.17
N ASP A 147 10.09 8.26 -14.29
CA ASP A 147 10.03 8.94 -15.59
C ASP A 147 9.16 10.20 -15.51
N LEU A 148 8.01 10.14 -14.81
CA LEU A 148 7.17 11.31 -14.55
C LEU A 148 7.89 12.42 -13.78
N LEU A 149 8.83 12.03 -12.92
CA LEU A 149 9.67 12.95 -12.13
C LEU A 149 10.94 13.40 -12.87
N GLY A 150 11.28 12.77 -14.00
CA GLY A 150 12.56 12.98 -14.68
C GLY A 150 13.77 12.54 -13.85
N VAL A 151 13.62 11.53 -12.99
CA VAL A 151 14.67 11.03 -12.09
C VAL A 151 15.04 9.61 -12.49
N CYS A 152 16.34 9.28 -12.49
CA CYS A 152 16.78 7.90 -12.60
C CYS A 152 16.74 7.21 -11.23
N VAL A 153 16.13 6.03 -11.15
CA VAL A 153 16.01 5.27 -9.89
C VAL A 153 16.91 4.04 -9.93
N ASN A 154 17.75 3.90 -8.90
CA ASN A 154 18.46 2.66 -8.62
C ASN A 154 17.78 1.98 -7.43
N MET A 155 17.21 0.78 -7.61
CA MET A 155 16.33 0.10 -6.64
C MET A 155 17.04 -0.53 -5.43
N ASP A 156 18.16 0.04 -5.00
CA ASP A 156 18.86 -0.38 -3.79
C ASP A 156 18.17 0.17 -2.51
N ASN A 157 18.65 -0.24 -1.33
CA ASN A 157 18.12 0.23 -0.04
C ASN A 157 18.26 1.76 0.18
N THR A 158 18.85 2.50 -0.76
CA THR A 158 19.06 3.94 -0.67
C THR A 158 18.06 4.76 -1.48
N VAL A 159 17.09 4.16 -2.18
CA VAL A 159 16.12 4.91 -3.02
C VAL A 159 15.50 6.09 -2.28
N TRP A 160 15.10 5.94 -1.02
CA TRP A 160 14.53 7.06 -0.27
C TRP A 160 15.56 8.18 0.01
N GLN A 161 16.80 7.81 0.32
CA GLN A 161 17.89 8.77 0.48
C GLN A 161 18.23 9.45 -0.86
N GLN A 162 18.17 8.71 -1.97
CA GLN A 162 18.37 9.23 -3.33
C GLN A 162 17.24 10.18 -3.76
N ILE A 163 15.99 9.86 -3.42
CA ILE A 163 14.82 10.73 -3.64
C ILE A 163 14.96 12.03 -2.83
N GLN A 164 15.53 11.97 -1.62
CA GLN A 164 15.81 13.16 -0.82
C GLN A 164 16.99 13.98 -1.34
N SER A 165 18.03 13.35 -1.89
CA SER A 165 19.26 14.02 -2.33
C SER A 165 19.22 14.55 -3.76
N SER A 166 18.38 14.01 -4.63
CA SER A 166 18.32 14.35 -6.07
C SER A 166 17.72 15.73 -6.38
N SER A 167 17.20 16.47 -5.39
CA SER A 167 16.70 17.83 -5.64
C SER A 167 17.84 18.85 -5.61
N SER A 168 18.44 19.13 -6.76
CA SER A 168 19.41 20.23 -6.92
C SER A 168 18.78 21.63 -6.98
N THR A 169 17.43 21.74 -7.06
CA THR A 169 16.76 23.05 -7.24
C THR A 169 15.75 23.46 -6.16
N ASN A 170 15.35 22.58 -5.24
CA ASN A 170 14.63 22.96 -4.04
C ASN A 170 14.60 21.76 -3.10
N GLN A 171 15.28 21.84 -1.95
CA GLN A 171 15.06 20.87 -0.88
C GLN A 171 13.56 20.82 -0.58
N LEU A 172 12.89 19.76 -1.02
CA LEU A 172 11.55 19.38 -0.57
C LEU A 172 11.68 18.99 0.91
N SER A 173 11.86 19.98 1.77
CA SER A 173 11.77 19.77 3.20
C SER A 173 10.37 19.26 3.48
N LEU A 174 10.23 18.12 4.17
CA LEU A 174 8.95 17.53 4.58
C LEU A 174 7.88 18.55 4.99
N PRO A 175 8.20 19.61 5.77
CA PRO A 175 7.25 20.68 6.09
C PRO A 175 6.56 21.32 4.88
N LYS A 176 7.28 21.54 3.78
CA LYS A 176 6.77 22.20 2.55
C LYS A 176 5.79 21.33 1.76
N ILE A 177 5.91 20.01 1.86
CA ILE A 177 4.98 19.07 1.20
C ILE A 177 3.59 19.20 1.83
N TYR A 178 3.53 19.38 3.15
CA TYR A 178 2.25 19.42 3.88
C TYR A 178 1.47 20.72 3.67
N CYS A 179 2.13 21.82 3.29
CA CYS A 179 1.48 23.13 3.17
C CYS A 179 0.46 23.23 2.02
N HIS A 180 0.58 22.33 1.04
CA HIS A 180 -0.17 22.40 -0.21
C HIS A 180 -1.08 21.18 -0.44
N LEU A 181 -1.11 20.25 0.53
CA LEU A 181 -2.00 19.09 0.47
C LEU A 181 -3.37 19.45 1.04
N PRO A 182 -4.48 18.99 0.42
CA PRO A 182 -5.79 19.00 1.04
C PRO A 182 -5.75 18.38 2.45
N ASP A 183 -6.53 18.94 3.37
CA ASP A 183 -6.55 18.49 4.78
C ASP A 183 -6.80 16.98 4.92
N MET A 184 -7.64 16.42 4.05
CA MET A 184 -7.97 14.99 4.04
C MET A 184 -6.76 14.11 3.70
N LEU A 185 -5.85 14.57 2.85
CA LEU A 185 -4.63 13.83 2.50
C LEU A 185 -3.49 14.03 3.50
N CYS A 186 -3.51 15.14 4.24
CA CYS A 186 -2.41 15.55 5.10
C CYS A 186 -2.05 14.48 6.14
N SER A 187 -3.05 13.90 6.81
CA SER A 187 -2.85 12.85 7.82
C SER A 187 -2.28 11.57 7.20
N SER A 188 -2.84 11.15 6.06
CA SER A 188 -2.40 9.95 5.34
C SER A 188 -0.97 10.07 4.84
N VAL A 189 -0.63 11.20 4.23
CA VAL A 189 0.71 11.49 3.72
C VAL A 189 1.74 11.58 4.86
N LYS A 190 1.40 12.25 5.98
CA LYS A 190 2.27 12.28 7.16
C LYS A 190 2.57 10.88 7.69
N TRP A 191 1.56 10.01 7.75
CA TRP A 191 1.75 8.64 8.19
C TRP A 191 2.67 7.86 7.25
N ILE A 192 2.43 7.92 5.93
CA ILE A 192 3.25 7.24 4.92
C ILE A 192 4.72 7.67 5.02
N VAL A 193 4.95 8.99 5.04
CA VAL A 193 6.29 9.57 5.23
C VAL A 193 6.95 9.02 6.50
N SER A 194 6.21 9.01 7.62
CA SER A 194 6.76 8.54 8.89
C SER A 194 7.24 7.09 8.79
N GLN A 195 6.48 6.22 8.10
CA GLN A 195 6.85 4.82 7.94
C GLN A 195 8.05 4.66 7.02
N LEU A 196 8.13 5.43 5.93
CA LEU A 196 9.27 5.38 5.01
C LEU A 196 10.58 5.86 5.66
N LEU A 197 10.49 6.79 6.62
CA LEU A 197 11.66 7.31 7.37
C LEU A 197 12.12 6.40 8.51
N HIS A 198 11.18 5.75 9.20
CA HIS A 198 11.44 5.04 10.46
C HIS A 198 11.50 3.52 10.29
N THR A 199 11.73 3.01 9.08
CA THR A 199 11.99 1.59 8.90
C THR A 199 13.49 1.33 8.81
N PRO A 200 14.20 1.13 9.94
CA PRO A 200 15.31 0.21 9.90
C PRO A 200 14.72 -1.15 9.53
N TYR A 201 15.44 -1.86 8.67
CA TYR A 201 15.11 -3.22 8.28
C TYR A 201 15.42 -4.13 9.49
N ASP A 202 14.62 -4.05 10.55
CA ASP A 202 14.82 -4.87 11.75
C ASP A 202 14.44 -6.31 11.40
N ASP A 203 15.46 -7.12 11.13
CA ASP A 203 15.44 -8.50 10.63
C ASP A 203 14.83 -9.49 11.65
N ASP A 204 14.47 -9.06 12.86
CA ASP A 204 14.26 -9.96 14.01
C ASP A 204 12.81 -10.11 14.52
N THR A 205 11.83 -9.33 14.03
CA THR A 205 10.46 -9.39 14.61
C THR A 205 9.51 -10.42 13.99
N PHE A 206 10.00 -11.27 13.07
CA PHE A 206 9.25 -12.45 12.59
C PHE A 206 9.82 -13.77 13.14
N ASN A 207 10.41 -13.77 14.34
CA ASN A 207 10.49 -14.99 15.12
C ASN A 207 9.08 -15.31 15.62
N GLY A 208 8.36 -16.10 14.82
CA GLY A 208 7.16 -16.78 15.25
C GLY A 208 7.45 -17.53 16.53
N THR A 209 6.86 -17.09 17.63
CA THR A 209 6.65 -17.93 18.80
C THR A 209 5.76 -19.08 18.35
N ASN A 210 6.38 -20.14 17.84
CA ASN A 210 5.81 -21.47 17.82
C ASN A 210 5.57 -21.86 19.28
N GLY A 211 4.36 -21.56 19.77
CA GLY A 211 3.82 -22.19 20.96
C GLY A 211 3.64 -23.68 20.67
N ASN A 212 4.72 -24.45 20.76
CA ASN A 212 4.65 -25.87 21.04
C ASN A 212 4.17 -26.03 22.49
N ASP A 213 2.85 -25.94 22.68
CA ASP A 213 2.19 -26.58 23.81
C ASP A 213 2.16 -28.11 23.56
N GLU A 214 3.33 -28.74 23.64
CA GLU A 214 3.40 -30.16 24.00
C GLU A 214 3.07 -30.27 25.49
N LYS A 215 1.78 -30.27 25.81
CA LYS A 215 1.33 -30.85 27.07
C LYS A 215 1.53 -32.35 26.99
N SER A 216 2.66 -32.76 27.55
CA SER A 216 2.98 -34.10 28.02
C SER A 216 1.80 -34.66 28.82
N VAL A 217 1.09 -35.62 28.24
CA VAL A 217 0.24 -36.54 29.00
C VAL A 217 1.14 -37.67 29.44
N SER A 218 1.68 -37.53 30.65
CA SER A 218 2.26 -38.62 31.42
C SER A 218 1.71 -38.55 32.84
N GLU A 219 1.03 -39.64 33.22
CA GLU A 219 0.85 -40.16 34.59
C GLU A 219 -0.12 -39.43 35.54
N LEU A 220 -1.39 -39.87 35.54
CA LEU A 220 -2.06 -40.65 36.60
C LEU A 220 -3.56 -40.81 36.31
#